data_AF-A0A4Z0G0J2-F1
#
_entry.id   AF-A0A4Z0G0J2-F1
#
_cell.length_a   1.000
_cell.length_b   1.000
_cell.length_c   1.000
_cell.angle_alpha   90.00
_cell.angle_beta   90.00
_cell.angle_gamma   90.00
#
_symmetry.space_group_name_H-M   'P 1'
#
loop_
_entity.id
_entity.type
_entity.pdbx_description
1 polymer ?
#
loop_
_entity_poly.entity_id
_entity_poly.type
_entity_poly.pdbx_seq_one_letter_code
_entity_poly.pdbx_strand_id
1 'polypeptide(L)'
;MTSFSSAGHTPPGGSAPLGNPPFGTGHTPPGGNPALLGGAPSGGGTPPGKHRKRMLIAVCATVATLLIAGVAMAVVTLDKGKNDTADKDHKPGRSNAPSSHASHSATPSTEPSSQTPATKPVTTGDVPDDYLGAWEGEVMEDGTATGKIRRFVLSQGTTGSEVADTLESAADAFCQETGTLKAKRSLLVIESKVSTGVPSDKCSDTGEQTLKLRPDGSMAWTDIEGSETATLRRTESGDEPIPAKYLGTWLASDAYGTKNATFKITIEQGAFGTGVATTLWQSDKAECTGIMRLVSVKDGELVLSTEEITRSVPEDQCSASNSITFHASGNDKLREEYQDENDESQTQTFTRLS
;
A
#
# COMPACT_ATOMS: atom_id res chain seq x y z
N MET A 1 38.96 9.80 35.33
CA MET A 1 40.42 10.00 35.22
C MET A 1 41.11 8.72 35.69
N THR A 2 41.47 7.85 34.76
CA THR A 2 42.51 6.81 34.96
C THR A 2 42.90 6.31 33.58
N SER A 3 44.09 6.72 33.16
CA SER A 3 44.72 6.42 31.88
C SER A 3 45.38 5.04 31.90
N PHE A 4 45.40 4.37 30.76
CA PHE A 4 46.50 3.48 30.37
C PHE A 4 46.96 3.86 28.95
N SER A 5 48.22 4.28 28.88
CA SER A 5 49.06 4.44 27.67
C SER A 5 49.50 3.06 27.20
N SER A 6 49.44 2.66 25.92
CA SER A 6 50.21 3.08 24.73
C SER A 6 51.16 1.95 24.25
N ALA A 7 51.07 1.63 22.96
CA ALA A 7 52.18 1.59 21.98
C ALA A 7 52.33 0.30 21.15
N GLY A 8 52.41 0.47 19.83
CA GLY A 8 52.85 -0.52 18.83
C GLY A 8 52.30 -0.22 17.42
N HIS A 9 52.74 0.86 16.78
CA HIS A 9 53.66 0.86 15.60
C HIS A 9 53.08 0.34 14.26
N THR A 10 52.85 1.29 13.34
CA THR A 10 52.63 1.20 11.87
C THR A 10 53.97 1.39 11.10
N PRO A 11 54.05 1.52 9.75
CA PRO A 11 53.46 0.89 8.53
C PRO A 11 54.64 0.46 7.56
N PRO A 12 54.64 0.45 6.19
CA PRO A 12 53.61 0.74 5.15
C PRO A 12 53.60 -0.15 3.87
N GLY A 13 52.58 0.07 3.03
CA GLY A 13 52.77 0.20 1.58
C GLY A 13 52.26 -0.94 0.68
N GLY A 14 51.53 -0.57 -0.39
CA GLY A 14 51.35 -1.43 -1.56
C GLY A 14 50.06 -1.21 -2.34
N SER A 15 50.03 -0.19 -3.19
CA SER A 15 49.03 -0.01 -4.26
C SER A 15 49.55 -0.65 -5.56
N ALA A 16 48.76 -1.45 -6.27
CA ALA A 16 48.97 -1.83 -7.69
C ALA A 16 47.76 -2.61 -8.26
N PRO A 17 47.60 -2.74 -9.60
CA PRO A 17 46.35 -2.40 -10.30
C PRO A 17 45.67 -3.53 -11.11
N LEU A 18 44.50 -3.16 -11.68
CA LEU A 18 43.75 -3.67 -12.86
C LEU A 18 44.30 -4.88 -13.64
N GLY A 19 43.42 -5.85 -13.88
CA GLY A 19 43.59 -6.89 -14.90
C GLY A 19 42.25 -7.45 -15.42
N ASN A 20 41.89 -7.05 -16.65
CA ASN A 20 40.87 -7.72 -17.49
C ASN A 20 41.36 -9.10 -17.95
N PRO A 21 40.46 -10.09 -18.15
CA PRO A 21 40.71 -11.19 -19.08
C PRO A 21 40.01 -11.02 -20.44
N PRO A 22 40.50 -11.70 -21.49
CA PRO A 22 40.30 -11.33 -22.90
C PRO A 22 39.18 -12.10 -23.62
N PHE A 23 38.78 -11.53 -24.76
CA PHE A 23 37.96 -12.12 -25.83
C PHE A 23 38.51 -13.47 -26.33
N GLY A 24 37.63 -14.45 -26.45
CA GLY A 24 37.86 -15.71 -27.16
C GLY A 24 36.98 -15.81 -28.40
N THR A 25 37.62 -15.71 -29.57
CA THR A 25 37.06 -15.93 -30.90
C THR A 25 37.20 -17.39 -31.33
N GLY A 26 36.19 -17.92 -32.02
CA GLY A 26 36.37 -18.95 -33.06
C GLY A 26 35.71 -20.30 -32.78
N HIS A 27 34.74 -20.69 -33.62
CA HIS A 27 34.82 -21.83 -34.57
C HIS A 27 33.43 -22.20 -35.11
N THR A 28 33.21 -21.98 -36.41
CA THR A 28 32.31 -22.73 -37.32
C THR A 28 33.13 -23.86 -38.01
N PRO A 29 32.64 -24.75 -38.92
CA PRO A 29 31.31 -25.15 -39.45
C PRO A 29 31.17 -26.72 -39.42
N PRO A 30 30.48 -27.50 -40.31
CA PRO A 30 29.53 -27.22 -41.41
C PRO A 30 28.28 -28.15 -41.55
N GLY A 31 27.26 -27.62 -42.24
CA GLY A 31 26.69 -28.25 -43.45
C GLY A 31 25.57 -29.29 -43.32
N GLY A 32 24.51 -29.11 -44.11
CA GLY A 32 23.74 -30.22 -44.69
C GLY A 32 22.22 -30.13 -44.56
N ASN A 33 21.58 -29.37 -45.45
CA ASN A 33 20.18 -29.57 -45.82
C ASN A 33 20.12 -30.64 -46.94
N PRO A 34 19.03 -31.42 -47.07
CA PRO A 34 18.14 -31.12 -48.20
C PRO A 34 16.65 -31.27 -47.87
N ALA A 35 15.86 -30.40 -48.53
CA ALA A 35 14.42 -30.54 -48.71
C ALA A 35 14.08 -31.70 -49.67
N LEU A 36 12.87 -32.26 -49.56
CA LEU A 36 11.92 -32.50 -50.68
C LEU A 36 10.63 -33.23 -50.21
N LEU A 37 9.50 -32.58 -50.51
CA LEU A 37 8.22 -33.09 -51.06
C LEU A 37 7.35 -34.12 -50.30
N GLY A 38 6.16 -33.64 -49.90
CA GLY A 38 4.89 -33.95 -50.59
C GLY A 38 4.11 -35.20 -50.18
N GLY A 39 2.87 -35.01 -49.70
CA GLY A 39 1.83 -36.04 -49.76
C GLY A 39 0.71 -35.94 -48.71
N ALA A 40 -0.48 -35.52 -49.14
CA ALA A 40 -1.80 -35.90 -48.60
C ALA A 40 -2.65 -36.36 -49.81
N PRO A 41 -3.86 -36.96 -49.68
CA PRO A 41 -4.64 -37.35 -48.51
C PRO A 41 -5.24 -38.79 -48.59
N SER A 42 -5.86 -39.29 -47.51
CA SER A 42 -7.19 -39.95 -47.47
C SER A 42 -7.36 -41.00 -46.36
N GLY A 43 -8.46 -40.88 -45.62
CA GLY A 43 -9.37 -42.01 -45.42
C GLY A 43 -9.44 -42.68 -44.04
N GLY A 44 -10.45 -42.26 -43.26
CA GLY A 44 -11.41 -43.20 -42.66
C GLY A 44 -11.22 -43.61 -41.19
N GLY A 45 -12.16 -43.17 -40.33
CA GLY A 45 -12.44 -43.79 -39.03
C GLY A 45 -12.97 -42.83 -37.96
N THR A 46 -14.28 -42.77 -37.78
CA THR A 46 -15.03 -41.98 -36.78
C THR A 46 -15.52 -42.89 -35.60
N PRO A 47 -16.22 -42.39 -34.54
CA PRO A 47 -15.78 -42.02 -33.17
C PRO A 47 -16.43 -42.96 -32.07
N PRO A 48 -16.72 -42.61 -30.78
CA PRO A 48 -16.46 -41.40 -29.97
C PRO A 48 -15.98 -41.63 -28.50
N GLY A 49 -15.26 -40.66 -27.94
CA GLY A 49 -15.03 -40.52 -26.49
C GLY A 49 -15.56 -39.17 -25.98
N LYS A 50 -16.77 -39.15 -25.43
CA LYS A 50 -17.38 -37.99 -24.78
C LYS A 50 -16.70 -37.74 -23.42
N HIS A 51 -16.10 -36.57 -23.22
CA HIS A 51 -16.00 -35.99 -21.88
C HIS A 51 -16.52 -34.55 -21.86
N ARG A 52 -17.81 -34.44 -21.52
CA ARG A 52 -18.44 -33.24 -20.94
C ARG A 52 -18.04 -33.17 -19.46
N LYS A 53 -17.46 -32.06 -19.02
CA LYS A 53 -17.64 -31.52 -17.65
C LYS A 53 -17.81 -30.01 -17.82
N ARG A 54 -19.06 -29.55 -17.97
CA ARG A 54 -19.97 -29.06 -16.92
C ARG A 54 -19.44 -27.80 -16.24
N MET A 55 -19.71 -26.66 -16.87
CA MET A 55 -20.03 -25.41 -16.17
C MET A 55 -21.14 -25.72 -15.16
N LEU A 56 -20.87 -25.50 -13.88
CA LEU A 56 -21.91 -25.39 -12.86
C LEU A 56 -22.15 -23.90 -12.65
N ILE A 57 -23.20 -23.40 -13.30
CA ILE A 57 -23.91 -22.19 -12.89
C ILE A 57 -24.59 -22.57 -11.56
N ALA A 58 -24.05 -22.06 -10.46
CA ALA A 58 -24.72 -22.12 -9.17
C ALA A 58 -25.89 -21.14 -9.19
N VAL A 59 -27.08 -21.68 -9.44
CA VAL A 59 -28.37 -21.02 -9.20
C VAL A 59 -28.58 -21.00 -7.69
N CYS A 60 -28.31 -19.86 -7.05
CA CYS A 60 -28.75 -19.64 -5.68
C CYS A 60 -30.22 -19.23 -5.69
N ALA A 61 -31.04 -20.16 -5.21
CA ALA A 61 -32.48 -20.03 -5.06
C ALA A 61 -32.83 -18.90 -4.09
N THR A 62 -33.83 -18.15 -4.49
CA THR A 62 -34.56 -17.15 -3.71
C THR A 62 -35.12 -17.73 -2.42
N VAL A 63 -34.73 -17.16 -1.27
CA VAL A 63 -35.54 -17.19 -0.05
C VAL A 63 -35.98 -15.77 0.24
N ALA A 64 -37.27 -15.52 -0.01
CA ALA A 64 -37.96 -14.32 0.38
C ALA A 64 -38.38 -14.45 1.85
N THR A 65 -37.92 -13.54 2.71
CA THR A 65 -38.62 -13.17 3.94
C THR A 65 -38.61 -11.66 4.10
N LEU A 66 -39.80 -11.09 3.95
CA LEU A 66 -40.19 -9.72 4.26
C LEU A 66 -39.94 -9.40 5.74
N LEU A 67 -39.20 -8.33 6.03
CA LEU A 67 -39.52 -7.44 7.14
C LEU A 67 -39.28 -5.98 6.75
N ILE A 68 -40.34 -5.20 6.98
CA ILE A 68 -40.56 -3.81 6.62
C ILE A 68 -40.09 -2.92 7.78
N ALA A 69 -39.20 -1.97 7.51
CA ALA A 69 -39.09 -0.64 8.15
C ALA A 69 -37.99 0.10 7.38
N GLY A 70 -38.27 1.09 6.51
CA GLY A 70 -38.96 2.32 6.84
C GLY A 70 -37.93 3.42 7.11
N VAL A 71 -37.20 3.87 6.07
CA VAL A 71 -36.41 5.12 6.14
C VAL A 71 -36.68 5.93 4.88
N ALA A 72 -37.15 7.15 5.11
CA ALA A 72 -37.62 8.10 4.11
C ALA A 72 -36.47 8.63 3.25
N MET A 73 -36.57 8.42 1.94
CA MET A 73 -35.79 9.16 0.94
C MET A 73 -36.42 10.54 0.77
N ALA A 74 -35.80 11.55 1.37
CA ALA A 74 -36.08 12.94 1.03
C ALA A 74 -35.42 13.26 -0.32
N VAL A 75 -36.22 13.23 -1.39
CA VAL A 75 -35.87 13.79 -2.69
C VAL A 75 -35.84 15.31 -2.54
N VAL A 76 -34.65 15.90 -2.49
CA VAL A 76 -34.51 17.36 -2.66
C VAL A 76 -34.32 17.63 -4.14
N THR A 77 -35.40 18.08 -4.77
CA THR A 77 -35.39 18.75 -6.06
C THR A 77 -34.57 20.04 -5.94
N LEU A 78 -33.42 20.12 -6.62
CA LEU A 78 -32.68 21.36 -6.79
C LEU A 78 -33.25 22.14 -7.98
N ASP A 79 -33.92 23.21 -7.62
CA ASP A 79 -34.49 24.22 -8.51
C ASP A 79 -33.37 24.95 -9.26
N LYS A 80 -33.49 25.01 -10.58
CA LYS A 80 -32.48 25.54 -11.50
C LYS A 80 -32.71 27.05 -11.65
N GLY A 81 -32.20 27.82 -10.70
CA GLY A 81 -32.11 29.27 -10.77
C GLY A 81 -31.04 29.72 -11.77
N LYS A 82 -31.49 30.35 -12.84
CA LYS A 82 -30.75 31.00 -13.93
C LYS A 82 -30.43 32.46 -13.55
N ASN A 83 -29.46 33.04 -14.25
CA ASN A 83 -29.02 34.45 -14.32
C ASN A 83 -27.66 34.70 -13.66
N ASP A 84 -26.78 35.57 -14.17
CA ASP A 84 -26.61 36.15 -15.49
C ASP A 84 -25.18 36.68 -15.54
N THR A 85 -24.66 36.71 -16.75
CA THR A 85 -23.41 37.31 -17.21
C THR A 85 -23.17 38.72 -16.66
N ALA A 86 -21.97 38.98 -16.15
CA ALA A 86 -21.39 40.34 -16.12
C ALA A 86 -19.87 40.27 -16.16
N ASP A 87 -19.40 40.25 -17.40
CA ASP A 87 -18.09 40.67 -17.88
C ASP A 87 -17.65 42.03 -17.30
N LYS A 88 -16.43 42.14 -16.77
CA LYS A 88 -15.56 43.33 -16.87
C LYS A 88 -14.09 42.95 -16.65
N ASP A 89 -13.36 42.98 -17.76
CA ASP A 89 -11.93 43.29 -17.86
C ASP A 89 -11.46 44.36 -16.87
N HIS A 90 -10.26 44.19 -16.29
CA HIS A 90 -9.20 45.21 -16.28
C HIS A 90 -7.82 44.56 -16.11
N LYS A 91 -6.92 44.94 -17.02
CA LYS A 91 -5.52 44.50 -17.20
C LYS A 91 -4.55 45.40 -16.38
N PRO A 92 -3.22 45.15 -16.40
CA PRO A 92 -2.41 45.03 -15.19
C PRO A 92 -1.59 46.28 -14.82
N GLY A 93 -1.25 46.39 -13.53
CA GLY A 93 -0.27 47.34 -13.01
C GLY A 93 0.99 46.62 -12.53
N ARG A 94 2.12 46.95 -13.14
CA ARG A 94 3.46 46.40 -12.94
C ARG A 94 4.24 47.26 -11.94
N SER A 95 5.21 46.62 -11.26
CA SER A 95 6.53 47.19 -10.86
C SER A 95 6.59 48.16 -9.66
N ASN A 96 7.22 47.76 -8.54
CA ASN A 96 8.68 47.78 -8.30
C ASN A 96 9.01 47.71 -6.79
N ALA A 97 9.92 46.79 -6.43
CA ALA A 97 10.84 46.96 -5.30
C ALA A 97 11.97 47.94 -5.70
N PRO A 98 12.74 48.56 -4.77
CA PRO A 98 13.89 47.84 -4.20
C PRO A 98 14.37 48.28 -2.79
N SER A 99 15.35 47.50 -2.28
CA SER A 99 16.48 47.84 -1.38
C SER A 99 16.16 48.27 0.07
N SER A 100 16.41 47.42 1.09
CA SER A 100 17.70 47.13 1.77
C SER A 100 18.17 48.22 2.76
N HIS A 101 18.26 47.89 4.06
CA HIS A 101 19.52 47.96 4.83
C HIS A 101 19.33 47.60 6.33
N ALA A 102 20.27 46.77 6.80
CA ALA A 102 20.99 46.84 8.06
C ALA A 102 20.27 46.61 9.41
N SER A 103 20.53 45.40 9.95
CA SER A 103 21.05 45.09 11.29
C SER A 103 21.15 46.23 12.31
N HIS A 104 20.50 46.06 13.46
CA HIS A 104 21.12 46.35 14.76
C HIS A 104 20.70 45.33 15.81
N SER A 105 21.73 44.68 16.36
CA SER A 105 21.71 43.79 17.52
C SER A 105 21.83 44.66 18.78
N ALA A 106 20.89 44.53 19.71
CA ALA A 106 21.07 44.84 21.13
C ALA A 106 19.90 44.32 21.97
N THR A 107 20.20 43.43 22.91
CA THR A 107 19.43 43.11 24.12
C THR A 107 20.53 42.80 25.16
N PRO A 108 20.45 43.17 26.46
CA PRO A 108 19.24 42.97 27.27
C PRO A 108 18.92 43.98 28.38
N SER A 109 17.64 44.07 28.74
CA SER A 109 17.19 44.35 30.11
C SER A 109 15.76 43.84 30.36
N THR A 110 15.70 42.94 31.34
CA THR A 110 14.59 42.42 32.16
C THR A 110 13.66 43.56 32.63
N GLU A 111 12.32 43.53 32.57
CA GLU A 111 11.32 42.76 33.34
C GLU A 111 9.91 43.29 32.99
N PRO A 112 8.80 42.82 33.60
CA PRO A 112 8.01 41.62 33.34
C PRO A 112 6.78 41.92 32.46
N SER A 113 6.52 41.13 31.42
CA SER A 113 5.23 41.16 30.73
C SER A 113 4.47 39.87 30.99
N SER A 114 3.33 40.05 31.62
CA SER A 114 2.25 39.12 31.92
C SER A 114 2.16 37.96 30.92
N GLN A 115 2.27 36.73 31.44
CA GLN A 115 2.02 35.51 30.69
C GLN A 115 0.53 35.40 30.37
N THR A 116 0.14 35.91 29.21
CA THR A 116 -1.07 35.45 28.53
C THR A 116 -0.89 33.95 28.27
N PRO A 117 -1.89 33.09 28.55
CA PRO A 117 -1.80 31.67 28.22
C PRO A 117 -1.49 31.54 26.73
N ALA A 118 -0.44 30.80 26.39
CA ALA A 118 -0.11 30.47 25.02
C ALA A 118 -1.31 29.75 24.39
N THR A 119 -2.11 30.50 23.62
CA THR A 119 -3.13 29.94 22.75
C THR A 119 -2.41 28.93 21.86
N LYS A 120 -2.86 27.66 21.91
CA LYS A 120 -2.44 26.64 20.96
C LYS A 120 -2.49 27.26 19.55
N PRO A 121 -1.46 27.09 18.71
CA PRO A 121 -1.52 27.63 17.35
C PRO A 121 -2.81 27.13 16.72
N VAL A 122 -3.69 28.06 16.36
CA VAL A 122 -4.91 27.76 15.63
C VAL A 122 -4.43 27.13 14.33
N THR A 123 -4.75 25.86 14.15
CA THR A 123 -4.63 25.12 12.90
C THR A 123 -5.56 25.81 11.89
N THR A 124 -5.05 26.83 11.19
CA THR A 124 -5.82 27.57 10.20
C THR A 124 -5.97 26.72 8.94
N GLY A 125 -7.00 25.89 8.92
CA GLY A 125 -7.36 25.07 7.77
C GLY A 125 -8.85 24.75 7.74
N ASP A 126 -9.27 24.16 6.64
CA ASP A 126 -10.65 23.86 6.32
C ASP A 126 -11.11 22.49 6.87
N VAL A 127 -10.18 21.57 7.09
CA VAL A 127 -10.46 20.27 7.69
C VAL A 127 -10.79 20.47 9.17
N PRO A 128 -11.92 19.99 9.70
CA PRO A 128 -12.19 20.12 11.13
C PRO A 128 -11.21 19.28 11.96
N ASP A 129 -10.82 19.77 13.13
CA ASP A 129 -9.80 19.11 13.97
C ASP A 129 -10.18 17.66 14.33
N ASP A 130 -11.47 17.38 14.50
CA ASP A 130 -11.95 16.03 14.81
C ASP A 130 -11.75 15.03 13.66
N TYR A 131 -11.47 15.48 12.44
CA TYR A 131 -11.13 14.60 11.32
C TYR A 131 -9.64 14.26 11.29
N LEU A 132 -8.77 15.05 11.91
CA LEU A 132 -7.32 14.89 11.77
C LEU A 132 -6.81 13.57 12.36
N GLY A 133 -5.67 13.13 11.81
CA GLY A 133 -4.96 11.93 12.23
C GLY A 133 -5.28 10.71 11.38
N ALA A 134 -4.86 9.55 11.86
CA ALA A 134 -5.02 8.29 11.15
C ALA A 134 -6.33 7.58 11.48
N TRP A 135 -6.94 7.01 10.44
CA TRP A 135 -8.20 6.29 10.48
C TRP A 135 -8.09 5.03 9.63
N GLU A 136 -8.64 3.92 10.10
CA GLU A 136 -8.54 2.64 9.41
C GLU A 136 -9.77 1.78 9.62
N GLY A 137 -10.16 1.03 8.60
CA GLY A 137 -11.25 0.07 8.68
C GLY A 137 -11.27 -0.87 7.49
N GLU A 138 -12.07 -1.92 7.62
CA GLU A 138 -12.33 -2.87 6.53
C GLU A 138 -13.34 -2.29 5.54
N VAL A 139 -13.10 -2.52 4.25
CA VAL A 139 -14.00 -2.16 3.16
C VAL A 139 -15.10 -3.21 3.04
N MET A 140 -16.32 -2.73 2.92
CA MET A 140 -17.53 -3.48 2.69
C MET A 140 -18.04 -3.18 1.28
N GLU A 141 -18.43 -4.22 0.55
CA GLU A 141 -19.13 -4.12 -0.73
C GLU A 141 -20.52 -4.71 -0.56
N ASP A 142 -21.57 -3.93 -0.83
CA ASP A 142 -22.97 -4.32 -0.61
C ASP A 142 -23.25 -4.90 0.80
N GLY A 143 -22.53 -4.37 1.80
CA GLY A 143 -22.63 -4.81 3.20
C GLY A 143 -21.89 -6.11 3.54
N THR A 144 -21.12 -6.66 2.60
CA THR A 144 -20.25 -7.83 2.81
C THR A 144 -18.80 -7.42 2.95
N ALA A 145 -18.12 -8.01 3.93
CA ALA A 145 -16.69 -7.79 4.17
C ALA A 145 -15.87 -8.27 2.96
N THR A 146 -15.00 -7.40 2.45
CA THR A 146 -14.15 -7.72 1.29
C THR A 146 -12.77 -8.27 1.69
N GLY A 147 -12.40 -8.16 2.97
CA GLY A 147 -11.04 -8.38 3.43
C GLY A 147 -10.06 -7.27 3.05
N LYS A 148 -10.49 -6.24 2.28
CA LYS A 148 -9.64 -5.09 1.97
C LYS A 148 -9.57 -4.17 3.19
N ILE A 149 -8.37 -3.67 3.47
CA ILE A 149 -8.14 -2.66 4.51
C ILE A 149 -7.96 -1.31 3.85
N ARG A 150 -8.72 -0.30 4.29
CA ARG A 150 -8.54 1.08 3.87
C ARG A 150 -8.13 1.94 5.05
N ARG A 151 -7.11 2.78 4.84
CA ARG A 151 -6.58 3.70 5.84
C ARG A 151 -6.42 5.09 5.25
N PHE A 152 -6.74 6.09 6.07
CA PHE A 152 -6.55 7.51 5.81
C PHE A 152 -5.61 8.11 6.84
N VAL A 153 -4.78 9.05 6.41
CA VAL A 153 -4.09 10.00 7.29
C VAL A 153 -4.52 11.39 6.87
N LEU A 154 -5.33 12.04 7.70
CA LEU A 154 -5.90 13.35 7.42
C LEU A 154 -5.08 14.45 8.09
N SER A 155 -4.70 15.44 7.29
CA SER A 155 -3.93 16.61 7.71
C SER A 155 -4.74 17.90 7.52
N GLN A 156 -4.24 18.99 8.08
CA GLN A 156 -4.86 20.30 7.88
C GLN A 156 -4.57 20.86 6.49
N GLY A 157 -5.57 21.50 5.89
CA GLY A 157 -5.42 22.21 4.63
C GLY A 157 -6.70 22.91 4.23
N THR A 158 -6.62 23.79 3.22
CA THR A 158 -7.78 24.50 2.67
C THR A 158 -8.43 23.71 1.53
N THR A 159 -9.65 24.08 1.13
CA THR A 159 -10.28 23.54 -0.07
C THR A 159 -9.36 23.75 -1.28
N GLY A 160 -9.11 22.68 -2.03
CA GLY A 160 -8.16 22.63 -3.14
C GLY A 160 -6.74 22.18 -2.76
N SER A 161 -6.43 22.01 -1.47
CA SER A 161 -5.17 21.45 -1.00
C SER A 161 -5.23 19.93 -0.88
N GLU A 162 -4.09 19.27 -1.01
CA GLU A 162 -3.91 17.88 -0.58
C GLU A 162 -4.02 17.82 0.94
N VAL A 163 -4.91 16.97 1.45
CA VAL A 163 -5.24 16.85 2.89
C VAL A 163 -5.29 15.41 3.37
N ALA A 164 -5.10 14.45 2.47
CA ALA A 164 -5.23 13.03 2.79
C ALA A 164 -4.14 12.24 2.08
N ASP A 165 -3.46 11.40 2.85
CA ASP A 165 -2.79 10.21 2.32
C ASP A 165 -3.69 9.02 2.57
N THR A 166 -3.88 8.17 1.57
CA THR A 166 -4.69 6.96 1.71
C THR A 166 -3.91 5.75 1.26
N LEU A 167 -4.17 4.64 1.93
CA LEU A 167 -3.75 3.32 1.47
C LEU A 167 -4.96 2.39 1.44
N GLU A 168 -4.95 1.50 0.47
CA GLU A 168 -5.84 0.37 0.37
C GLU A 168 -5.02 -0.88 0.11
N SER A 169 -5.28 -1.93 0.87
CA SER A 169 -4.70 -3.25 0.63
C SER A 169 -5.82 -4.24 0.40
N ALA A 170 -5.81 -4.87 -0.77
CA ALA A 170 -6.54 -6.08 -1.09
C ALA A 170 -5.61 -7.30 -0.92
N ALA A 171 -6.12 -8.50 -1.23
CA ALA A 171 -5.31 -9.71 -1.21
C ALA A 171 -4.17 -9.67 -2.24
N ASP A 172 -4.45 -9.23 -3.47
CA ASP A 172 -3.50 -9.25 -4.59
C ASP A 172 -3.05 -7.86 -5.05
N ALA A 173 -3.50 -6.79 -4.37
CA ALA A 173 -3.22 -5.41 -4.76
C ALA A 173 -2.97 -4.51 -3.54
N PHE A 174 -2.13 -3.50 -3.72
CA PHE A 174 -1.88 -2.43 -2.76
C PHE A 174 -1.82 -1.10 -3.49
N CYS A 175 -2.67 -0.17 -3.08
CA CYS A 175 -2.83 1.14 -3.70
C CYS A 175 -2.57 2.22 -2.66
N GLN A 176 -1.74 3.20 -3.02
CA GLN A 176 -1.60 4.45 -2.28
C GLN A 176 -2.14 5.58 -3.13
N GLU A 177 -2.85 6.49 -2.50
CA GLU A 177 -3.44 7.64 -3.15
C GLU A 177 -3.20 8.90 -2.32
N THR A 178 -3.13 10.04 -2.98
CA THR A 178 -3.22 11.34 -2.32
C THR A 178 -4.57 11.98 -2.62
N GLY A 179 -5.13 12.69 -1.63
CA GLY A 179 -6.49 13.19 -1.63
C GLY A 179 -6.57 14.71 -1.47
N THR A 180 -7.24 15.37 -2.42
CA THR A 180 -7.48 16.82 -2.41
C THR A 180 -8.84 17.15 -1.81
N LEU A 181 -8.90 18.12 -0.88
CA LEU A 181 -10.16 18.58 -0.30
C LEU A 181 -11.02 19.32 -1.33
N LYS A 182 -12.22 18.81 -1.63
CA LYS A 182 -13.17 19.43 -2.57
C LYS A 182 -14.25 20.22 -1.87
N ALA A 183 -14.74 19.72 -0.73
CA ALA A 183 -15.79 20.37 0.04
C ALA A 183 -15.76 19.93 1.52
N LYS A 184 -16.31 20.78 2.39
CA LYS A 184 -16.24 20.67 3.87
C LYS A 184 -17.56 20.99 4.56
N ARG A 185 -18.67 20.42 4.08
CA ARG A 185 -20.02 20.75 4.61
C ARG A 185 -20.31 19.91 5.86
N SER A 186 -21.36 19.09 5.81
CA SER A 186 -21.67 18.10 6.85
C SER A 186 -20.76 16.86 6.80
N LEU A 187 -19.92 16.77 5.76
CA LEU A 187 -18.92 15.73 5.50
C LEU A 187 -17.77 16.36 4.69
N LEU A 188 -16.63 15.68 4.66
CA LEU A 188 -15.54 16.00 3.73
C LEU A 188 -15.77 15.28 2.41
N VAL A 189 -15.59 16.00 1.30
CA VAL A 189 -15.46 15.41 -0.03
C VAL A 189 -13.99 15.50 -0.42
N ILE A 190 -13.38 14.37 -0.72
CA ILE A 190 -11.97 14.25 -1.09
C ILE A 190 -11.90 13.66 -2.49
N GLU A 191 -11.12 14.24 -3.37
CA GLU A 191 -10.77 13.64 -4.66
C GLU A 191 -9.43 12.94 -4.52
N SER A 192 -9.38 11.62 -4.64
CA SER A 192 -8.14 10.85 -4.50
C SER A 192 -7.64 10.32 -5.84
N LYS A 193 -6.32 10.33 -5.97
CA LYS A 193 -5.60 9.86 -7.15
C LYS A 193 -4.49 8.92 -6.77
N VAL A 194 -4.36 7.80 -7.47
CA VAL A 194 -3.31 6.81 -7.24
C VAL A 194 -1.94 7.46 -7.45
N SER A 195 -1.10 7.32 -6.43
CA SER A 195 0.30 7.73 -6.42
C SER A 195 1.24 6.53 -6.53
N THR A 196 0.85 5.36 -6.01
CA THR A 196 1.59 4.10 -6.11
C THR A 196 0.61 2.93 -6.18
N GLY A 197 0.92 1.96 -7.04
CA GLY A 197 0.15 0.71 -7.15
C GLY A 197 1.09 -0.49 -7.24
N VAL A 198 0.75 -1.55 -6.51
CA VAL A 198 1.47 -2.83 -6.54
C VAL A 198 0.43 -3.96 -6.66
N PRO A 199 0.41 -4.70 -7.78
CA PRO A 199 0.98 -4.36 -9.08
C PRO A 199 0.44 -3.04 -9.63
N SER A 200 1.22 -2.34 -10.47
CA SER A 200 0.88 -0.99 -10.94
C SER A 200 -0.39 -0.91 -11.79
N ASP A 201 -0.80 -2.02 -12.41
CA ASP A 201 -1.98 -2.13 -13.26
C ASP A 201 -3.26 -2.56 -12.52
N LYS A 202 -3.14 -2.85 -11.22
CA LYS A 202 -4.28 -3.28 -10.37
C LYS A 202 -4.93 -2.15 -9.58
N CYS A 203 -4.35 -0.95 -9.64
CA CYS A 203 -4.87 0.24 -8.95
C CYS A 203 -5.49 1.22 -9.96
N SER A 204 -6.63 1.79 -9.58
CA SER A 204 -7.31 2.86 -10.31
C SER A 204 -7.66 3.98 -9.35
N ASP A 205 -7.74 5.21 -9.86
CA ASP A 205 -8.15 6.36 -9.07
C ASP A 205 -9.52 6.09 -8.42
N THR A 206 -9.59 6.15 -7.08
CA THR A 206 -10.87 6.09 -6.36
C THR A 206 -11.76 7.30 -6.73
N GLY A 207 -11.16 8.44 -7.09
CA GLY A 207 -11.89 9.67 -7.43
C GLY A 207 -12.51 10.35 -6.21
N GLU A 208 -13.64 11.05 -6.42
CA GLU A 208 -14.38 11.69 -5.33
C GLU A 208 -14.90 10.67 -4.31
N GLN A 209 -14.71 10.93 -3.03
CA GLN A 209 -15.17 10.08 -1.95
C GLN A 209 -15.57 10.92 -0.75
N THR A 210 -16.39 10.36 0.13
CA THR A 210 -16.94 11.08 1.27
C THR A 210 -16.46 10.52 2.59
N LEU A 211 -16.16 11.43 3.52
CA LEU A 211 -15.82 11.10 4.90
C LEU A 211 -16.76 11.86 5.84
N LYS A 212 -17.49 11.11 6.66
CA LYS A 212 -18.45 11.69 7.62
C LYS A 212 -18.18 11.17 9.02
N LEU A 213 -17.79 12.07 9.91
CA LEU A 213 -17.66 11.76 11.33
C LEU A 213 -19.03 11.41 11.93
N ARG A 214 -19.06 10.33 12.71
CA ARG A 214 -20.26 9.84 13.40
C ARG A 214 -20.23 10.22 14.89
N PRO A 215 -21.41 10.26 15.56
CA PRO A 215 -21.48 10.57 17.00
C PRO A 215 -20.71 9.61 17.90
N ASP A 216 -20.46 8.37 17.45
CA ASP A 216 -19.69 7.36 18.18
C ASP A 216 -18.17 7.54 18.04
N GLY A 217 -17.73 8.62 17.37
CA GLY A 217 -16.32 8.91 17.12
C GLY A 217 -15.70 8.08 15.99
N SER A 218 -16.47 7.25 15.27
CA SER A 218 -16.01 6.62 14.02
C SER A 218 -16.18 7.55 12.83
N MET A 219 -15.53 7.20 11.71
CA MET A 219 -15.70 7.88 10.44
C MET A 219 -16.35 6.94 9.44
N ALA A 220 -17.46 7.39 8.85
CA ALA A 220 -18.05 6.74 7.69
C ALA A 220 -17.24 7.11 6.45
N TRP A 221 -16.83 6.11 5.69
CA TRP A 221 -16.29 6.30 4.34
C TRP A 221 -17.24 5.69 3.31
N THR A 222 -17.32 6.33 2.15
CA THR A 222 -18.08 5.87 0.99
C THR A 222 -17.39 6.38 -0.27
N ASP A 223 -17.23 5.52 -1.27
CA ASP A 223 -16.74 5.88 -2.60
C ASP A 223 -17.77 6.73 -3.38
N ILE A 224 -17.46 7.10 -4.63
CA ILE A 224 -18.37 7.94 -5.43
C ILE A 224 -19.65 7.22 -5.84
N GLU A 225 -19.56 5.92 -6.12
CA GLU A 225 -20.69 5.12 -6.59
C GLU A 225 -21.58 4.65 -5.43
N GLY A 226 -21.02 4.66 -4.21
CA GLY A 226 -21.68 4.18 -3.00
C GLY A 226 -21.71 2.66 -2.88
N SER A 227 -20.97 1.95 -3.75
CA SER A 227 -20.85 0.50 -3.76
C SER A 227 -19.89 0.01 -2.68
N GLU A 228 -18.86 0.79 -2.37
CA GLU A 228 -17.88 0.49 -1.34
C GLU A 228 -18.02 1.43 -0.14
N THR A 229 -18.00 0.86 1.06
CA THR A 229 -18.15 1.59 2.31
C THR A 229 -17.20 1.07 3.38
N ALA A 230 -16.92 1.90 4.39
CA ALA A 230 -16.17 1.45 5.56
C ALA A 230 -16.59 2.21 6.81
N THR A 231 -16.40 1.56 7.96
CA THR A 231 -16.42 2.23 9.27
C THR A 231 -15.02 2.32 9.80
N LEU A 232 -14.41 3.49 9.64
CA LEU A 232 -13.04 3.73 10.03
C LEU A 232 -12.98 4.12 11.51
N ARG A 233 -12.00 3.56 12.21
CA ARG A 233 -11.68 3.86 13.61
C ARG A 233 -10.34 4.57 13.67
N ARG A 234 -10.17 5.42 14.68
CA ARG A 234 -8.86 6.05 14.94
C ARG A 234 -7.81 4.97 15.18
N THR A 235 -6.63 5.19 14.65
CA THR A 235 -5.48 4.30 14.78
C THR A 235 -4.21 5.13 14.99
N GLU A 236 -3.13 4.47 15.40
CA GLU A 236 -1.86 5.14 15.64
C GLU A 236 -1.27 5.69 14.33
N SER A 237 -0.67 6.87 14.41
CA SER A 237 0.14 7.48 13.37
C SER A 237 1.57 7.63 13.91
N GLY A 238 2.58 7.27 13.12
CA GLY A 238 3.98 7.43 13.51
C GLY A 238 4.94 6.73 12.56
N ASP A 239 6.23 7.01 12.73
CA ASP A 239 7.30 6.52 11.85
C ASP A 239 7.85 5.14 12.26
N GLU A 240 7.61 4.72 13.51
CA GLU A 240 8.05 3.43 14.06
C GLU A 240 6.90 2.57 14.63
N PRO A 241 5.84 2.30 13.83
CA PRO A 241 4.63 1.63 14.33
C PRO A 241 4.79 0.12 14.57
N ILE A 242 5.86 -0.54 14.08
CA ILE A 242 5.95 -2.01 14.12
C ILE A 242 6.45 -2.48 15.50
N PRO A 243 5.68 -3.31 16.23
CA PRO A 243 6.11 -3.82 17.52
C PRO A 243 7.36 -4.70 17.40
N ALA A 244 8.28 -4.59 18.35
CA ALA A 244 9.56 -5.31 18.35
C ALA A 244 9.46 -6.84 18.18
N LYS A 245 8.33 -7.43 18.59
CA LYS A 245 8.05 -8.87 18.42
C LYS A 245 8.00 -9.32 16.95
N TYR A 246 7.73 -8.40 16.00
CA TYR A 246 7.74 -8.69 14.56
C TYR A 246 9.07 -8.36 13.87
N LEU A 247 9.88 -7.47 14.45
CA LEU A 247 11.13 -7.05 13.83
C LEU A 247 12.15 -8.19 13.79
N GLY A 248 12.91 -8.28 12.70
CA GLY A 248 13.99 -9.25 12.50
C GLY A 248 13.78 -10.11 11.26
N THR A 249 14.63 -11.14 11.12
CA THR A 249 14.55 -12.09 10.01
C THR A 249 13.85 -13.37 10.45
N TRP A 250 12.98 -13.86 9.59
CA TRP A 250 12.12 -15.01 9.84
C TRP A 250 12.20 -15.98 8.67
N LEU A 251 12.11 -17.28 8.97
CA LEU A 251 12.21 -18.35 7.98
C LEU A 251 11.05 -19.32 8.12
N ALA A 252 10.31 -19.49 7.03
CA ALA A 252 9.41 -20.61 6.81
C ALA A 252 10.15 -21.69 5.99
N SER A 253 10.10 -22.94 6.48
CA SER A 253 10.50 -24.13 5.72
C SER A 253 9.26 -24.82 5.15
N ASP A 254 9.44 -25.56 4.06
CA ASP A 254 8.35 -26.16 3.28
C ASP A 254 7.24 -25.12 2.98
N ALA A 255 7.69 -23.93 2.57
CA ALA A 255 6.86 -22.74 2.50
C ALA A 255 5.63 -22.96 1.62
N TYR A 256 4.45 -22.66 2.17
CA TYR A 256 3.16 -22.76 1.51
C TYR A 256 2.90 -24.16 0.91
N GLY A 257 3.30 -25.21 1.64
CA GLY A 257 3.12 -26.61 1.23
C GLY A 257 4.11 -27.09 0.17
N THR A 258 5.02 -26.24 -0.30
CA THR A 258 6.02 -26.63 -1.30
C THR A 258 7.23 -27.26 -0.61
N LYS A 259 7.40 -28.58 -0.79
CA LYS A 259 8.50 -29.33 -0.18
C LYS A 259 9.87 -28.75 -0.57
N ASN A 260 10.74 -28.58 0.42
CA ASN A 260 12.08 -27.98 0.33
C ASN A 260 12.10 -26.51 -0.14
N ALA A 261 10.94 -25.86 -0.32
CA ALA A 261 10.92 -24.43 -0.53
C ALA A 261 11.11 -23.70 0.80
N THR A 262 11.81 -22.57 0.75
CA THR A 262 11.98 -21.69 1.90
C THR A 262 11.47 -20.31 1.58
N PHE A 263 10.83 -19.67 2.55
CA PHE A 263 10.44 -18.28 2.47
C PHE A 263 11.05 -17.52 3.64
N LYS A 264 12.02 -16.65 3.34
CA LYS A 264 12.70 -15.80 4.31
C LYS A 264 12.14 -14.39 4.19
N ILE A 265 11.75 -13.80 5.31
CA ILE A 265 11.26 -12.42 5.37
C ILE A 265 12.05 -11.66 6.44
N THR A 266 12.61 -10.51 6.09
CA THR A 266 13.24 -9.58 7.03
C THR A 266 12.32 -8.38 7.20
N ILE A 267 11.83 -8.16 8.41
CA ILE A 267 10.93 -7.06 8.77
C ILE A 267 11.73 -6.01 9.56
N GLU A 268 11.76 -4.79 9.05
CA GLU A 268 12.40 -3.62 9.65
C GLU A 268 11.36 -2.59 10.06
N GLN A 269 11.75 -1.58 10.84
CA GLN A 269 10.86 -0.46 11.14
C GLN A 269 10.61 0.39 9.90
N GLY A 270 9.42 0.97 9.82
CA GLY A 270 9.10 1.97 8.82
C GLY A 270 7.66 2.43 8.89
N ALA A 271 7.38 3.54 8.22
CA ALA A 271 6.06 4.14 8.19
C ALA A 271 5.06 3.29 7.39
N PHE A 272 3.77 3.49 7.67
CA PHE A 272 2.69 2.92 6.87
C PHE A 272 2.86 3.25 5.38
N GLY A 273 2.63 2.25 4.54
CA GLY A 273 2.75 2.33 3.09
C GLY A 273 4.18 2.33 2.53
N THR A 274 5.20 2.26 3.39
CA THR A 274 6.60 2.11 2.95
C THR A 274 7.02 0.65 2.93
N GLY A 275 8.03 0.31 2.12
CA GLY A 275 8.59 -1.04 2.07
C GLY A 275 9.34 -1.36 3.35
N VAL A 276 8.75 -2.18 4.21
CA VAL A 276 9.30 -2.55 5.53
C VAL A 276 9.78 -3.99 5.59
N ALA A 277 9.41 -4.80 4.60
CA ALA A 277 9.78 -6.20 4.56
C ALA A 277 10.44 -6.56 3.24
N THR A 278 11.61 -7.21 3.32
CA THR A 278 12.26 -7.84 2.17
C THR A 278 12.04 -9.34 2.24
N THR A 279 11.64 -9.92 1.12
CA THR A 279 11.33 -11.35 1.00
C THR A 279 12.36 -12.07 0.13
N LEU A 280 12.58 -13.35 0.42
CA LEU A 280 13.35 -14.26 -0.40
C LEU A 280 12.65 -15.62 -0.39
N TRP A 281 11.98 -15.95 -1.49
CA TRP A 281 11.46 -17.29 -1.74
C TRP A 281 12.48 -18.07 -2.56
N GLN A 282 12.74 -19.32 -2.16
CA GLN A 282 13.69 -20.20 -2.85
C GLN A 282 13.12 -21.62 -2.94
N SER A 283 13.24 -22.23 -4.11
CA SER A 283 12.96 -23.65 -4.36
C SER A 283 14.01 -24.24 -5.30
N ASP A 284 13.80 -25.49 -5.73
CA ASP A 284 14.58 -26.13 -6.80
C ASP A 284 14.36 -25.48 -8.18
N LYS A 285 13.25 -24.75 -8.37
CA LYS A 285 12.85 -24.18 -9.66
C LYS A 285 13.15 -22.70 -9.80
N ALA A 286 13.01 -21.94 -8.72
CA ALA A 286 13.19 -20.50 -8.78
C ALA A 286 13.61 -19.86 -7.45
N GLU A 287 14.18 -18.67 -7.57
CA GLU A 287 14.51 -17.73 -6.50
C GLU A 287 13.80 -16.40 -6.80
N CYS A 288 13.01 -15.93 -5.83
CA CYS A 288 12.24 -14.70 -5.93
C CYS A 288 12.63 -13.76 -4.79
N THR A 289 12.93 -12.51 -5.11
CA THR A 289 13.14 -11.45 -4.12
C THR A 289 12.05 -10.40 -4.31
N GLY A 290 11.48 -9.93 -3.22
CA GLY A 290 10.42 -8.94 -3.25
C GLY A 290 10.47 -7.99 -2.07
N ILE A 291 9.56 -7.01 -2.12
CA ILE A 291 9.35 -6.01 -1.08
C ILE A 291 7.86 -6.00 -0.73
N MET A 292 7.56 -5.98 0.56
CA MET A 292 6.20 -5.79 1.07
C MET A 292 6.14 -4.53 1.94
N ARG A 293 4.99 -3.85 1.89
CA ARG A 293 4.75 -2.57 2.55
C ARG A 293 3.93 -2.73 3.80
N LEU A 294 4.12 -1.84 4.76
CA LEU A 294 3.32 -1.85 5.98
C LEU A 294 1.90 -1.37 5.69
N VAL A 295 0.89 -2.18 6.01
CA VAL A 295 -0.53 -1.83 5.80
C VAL A 295 -1.20 -1.46 7.11
N SER A 296 -1.13 -2.35 8.10
CA SER A 296 -1.79 -2.18 9.39
C SER A 296 -0.98 -2.80 10.53
N VAL A 297 -1.10 -2.19 11.70
CA VAL A 297 -0.66 -2.75 12.99
C VAL A 297 -1.81 -2.54 13.96
N LYS A 298 -2.62 -3.57 14.18
CA LYS A 298 -3.81 -3.45 15.01
C LYS A 298 -4.17 -4.77 15.65
N ASP A 299 -4.75 -4.74 16.84
CA ASP A 299 -5.32 -5.91 17.53
C ASP A 299 -4.32 -7.08 17.69
N GLY A 300 -3.02 -6.77 17.73
CA GLY A 300 -1.96 -7.76 17.85
C GLY A 300 -1.60 -8.48 16.54
N GLU A 301 -1.95 -7.87 15.41
CA GLU A 301 -1.67 -8.30 14.04
C GLU A 301 -0.76 -7.29 13.33
N LEU A 302 0.08 -7.80 12.43
CA LEU A 302 0.87 -7.01 11.49
C LEU A 302 0.44 -7.40 10.08
N VAL A 303 -0.09 -6.46 9.32
CA VAL A 303 -0.52 -6.68 7.94
C VAL A 303 0.50 -6.07 6.98
N LEU A 304 1.00 -6.88 6.05
CA LEU A 304 1.89 -6.48 4.98
C LEU A 304 1.18 -6.59 3.63
N SER A 305 1.44 -5.65 2.73
CA SER A 305 0.83 -5.59 1.40
C SER A 305 1.12 -6.83 0.56
N THR A 306 0.41 -6.99 -0.57
CA THR A 306 0.91 -7.84 -1.66
C THR A 306 2.37 -7.51 -2.01
N GLU A 307 3.10 -8.52 -2.49
CA GLU A 307 4.53 -8.44 -2.76
C GLU A 307 4.84 -7.74 -4.09
N GLU A 308 5.76 -6.80 -4.06
CA GLU A 308 6.41 -6.26 -5.26
C GLU A 308 7.64 -7.11 -5.59
N ILE A 309 7.57 -7.94 -6.63
CA ILE A 309 8.71 -8.76 -7.07
C ILE A 309 9.78 -7.83 -7.66
N THR A 310 10.96 -7.83 -7.05
CA THR A 310 12.12 -7.04 -7.49
C THR A 310 13.12 -7.86 -8.29
N ARG A 311 13.14 -9.19 -8.10
CA ARG A 311 14.00 -10.11 -8.85
C ARG A 311 13.37 -11.49 -8.95
N SER A 312 13.52 -12.10 -10.13
CA SER A 312 13.08 -13.46 -10.43
C SER A 312 14.20 -14.21 -11.15
N VAL A 313 14.54 -15.40 -10.66
CA VAL A 313 15.52 -16.30 -11.29
C VAL A 313 14.95 -17.71 -11.35
N PRO A 314 14.75 -18.31 -12.55
CA PRO A 314 14.79 -17.68 -13.87
C PRO A 314 13.79 -16.52 -14.01
N GLU A 315 13.99 -15.63 -14.98
CA GLU A 315 13.07 -14.51 -15.24
C GLU A 315 11.63 -15.00 -15.44
N ASP A 316 10.66 -14.19 -14.98
CA ASP A 316 9.22 -14.42 -15.09
C ASP A 316 8.69 -15.74 -14.49
N GLN A 317 9.44 -16.36 -13.58
CA GLN A 317 9.00 -17.57 -12.86
C GLN A 317 8.37 -17.28 -11.51
N CYS A 318 8.44 -16.02 -11.05
CA CYS A 318 7.92 -15.62 -9.75
C CYS A 318 6.50 -15.08 -9.87
N SER A 319 5.65 -15.46 -8.91
CA SER A 319 4.35 -14.83 -8.68
C SER A 319 4.43 -14.05 -7.39
N ALA A 320 3.84 -12.86 -7.35
CA ALA A 320 3.74 -12.06 -6.14
C ALA A 320 2.96 -12.83 -5.07
N SER A 321 3.49 -12.85 -3.86
CA SER A 321 2.73 -13.29 -2.69
C SER A 321 1.58 -12.32 -2.42
N ASN A 322 0.44 -12.85 -1.97
CA ASN A 322 -0.66 -12.02 -1.50
C ASN A 322 -0.26 -11.19 -0.26
N SER A 323 -1.15 -10.28 0.14
CA SER A 323 -1.10 -9.63 1.46
C SER A 323 -1.00 -10.69 2.57
N ILE A 324 -0.12 -10.45 3.54
CA ILE A 324 0.15 -11.35 4.66
C ILE A 324 -0.28 -10.71 5.96
N THR A 325 -1.05 -11.45 6.77
CA THR A 325 -1.38 -11.07 8.15
C THR A 325 -0.61 -11.95 9.13
N PHE A 326 0.29 -11.33 9.89
CA PHE A 326 1.10 -12.01 10.88
C PHE A 326 0.53 -11.89 12.30
N HIS A 327 0.45 -13.04 12.96
CA HIS A 327 0.25 -13.17 14.39
C HIS A 327 1.56 -13.61 15.05
N ALA A 328 2.05 -12.80 15.99
CA ALA A 328 3.22 -13.19 16.78
C ALA A 328 2.82 -14.24 17.83
N SER A 329 3.54 -15.37 17.84
CA SER A 329 3.38 -16.46 18.81
C SER A 329 4.62 -16.50 19.71
N GLY A 330 4.71 -15.55 20.64
CA GLY A 330 5.93 -15.32 21.43
C GLY A 330 6.92 -14.41 20.69
N ASN A 331 8.21 -14.52 21.01
CA ASN A 331 9.26 -13.69 20.41
C ASN A 331 10.00 -14.40 19.26
N ASP A 332 9.81 -15.70 19.09
CA ASP A 332 10.59 -16.56 18.19
C ASP A 332 9.76 -17.15 17.04
N LYS A 333 8.44 -16.89 17.01
CA LYS A 333 7.55 -17.36 15.94
C LYS A 333 6.57 -16.31 15.42
N LEU A 334 6.42 -16.26 14.11
CA LEU A 334 5.26 -15.65 13.45
C LEU A 334 4.40 -16.74 12.81
N ARG A 335 3.10 -16.50 12.76
CA ARG A 335 2.12 -17.36 12.09
C ARG A 335 1.31 -16.52 11.11
N GLU A 336 0.99 -17.15 9.99
CA GLU A 336 0.10 -16.64 8.96
C GLU A 336 -0.90 -17.75 8.65
N GLU A 337 -2.17 -17.39 8.52
CA GLU A 337 -3.18 -18.25 7.93
C GLU A 337 -3.29 -17.95 6.43
N TYR A 338 -3.27 -18.99 5.61
CA TYR A 338 -3.39 -18.87 4.16
C TYR A 338 -4.34 -19.94 3.61
N GLN A 339 -4.87 -19.71 2.42
CA GLN A 339 -5.66 -20.70 1.68
C GLN A 339 -4.75 -21.42 0.69
N ASP A 340 -4.78 -22.75 0.68
CA ASP A 340 -4.07 -23.53 -0.33
C ASP A 340 -4.87 -23.64 -1.65
N GLU A 341 -4.32 -24.39 -2.61
CA GLU A 341 -4.93 -24.59 -3.93
C GLU A 341 -6.30 -25.29 -3.92
N ASN A 342 -6.71 -25.87 -2.78
CA ASN A 342 -7.99 -26.53 -2.58
C ASN A 342 -8.96 -25.70 -1.73
N ASP A 343 -8.65 -24.41 -1.52
CA ASP A 343 -9.39 -23.52 -0.62
C ASP A 343 -9.46 -24.05 0.83
N GLU A 344 -8.44 -24.82 1.24
CA GLU A 344 -8.31 -25.26 2.63
C GLU A 344 -7.43 -24.28 3.41
N SER A 345 -7.90 -23.91 4.61
CA SER A 345 -7.16 -23.06 5.52
C SER A 345 -5.97 -23.82 6.10
N GLN A 346 -4.78 -23.28 5.85
CA GLN A 346 -3.51 -23.78 6.35
C GLN A 346 -2.84 -22.71 7.21
N THR A 347 -1.87 -23.13 8.03
CA THR A 347 -1.05 -22.20 8.83
C THR A 347 0.41 -22.33 8.43
N GLN A 348 1.00 -21.26 7.92
CA GLN A 348 2.44 -21.15 7.77
C GLN A 348 3.05 -20.67 9.09
N THR A 349 4.08 -21.37 9.55
CA THR A 349 4.88 -20.93 10.71
C THR A 349 6.25 -20.46 10.24
N PHE A 350 6.68 -19.31 10.76
CA PHE A 350 7.98 -18.74 10.55
C PHE A 350 8.76 -18.75 11.87
N THR A 351 10.04 -19.15 11.81
CA THR A 351 10.94 -19.14 12.96
C THR A 351 11.95 -18.03 12.81
N ARG A 352 12.22 -17.31 13.90
CA ARG A 352 13.21 -16.23 13.92
C ARG A 352 14.61 -16.79 13.63
N LEU A 353 15.34 -16.14 12.72
CA LEU A 353 16.77 -16.37 12.53
C LEU A 353 17.56 -15.49 13.50
N SER A 354 18.55 -16.09 14.16
CA SER A 354 19.40 -15.47 15.17
C SER A 354 20.38 -14.45 14.60
#